data_AF-A0A1V5S9B4-F1
#
_entry.id   AF-A0A1V5S9B4-F1
#
_cell.length_a   1.000
_cell.length_b   1.000
_cell.length_c   1.000
_cell.angle_alpha   90.00
_cell.angle_beta   90.00
_cell.angle_gamma   90.00
#
_symmetry.space_group_name_H-M   'P 1'
#
loop_
_entity.id
_entity.type
_entity.pdbx_description
1 polymer ?
#
loop_
_entity_poly.entity_id
_entity_poly.type
_entity_poly.pdbx_seq_one_letter_code
_entity_poly.pdbx_strand_id
1 'polypeptide(L)'
;MGATFNPNIPLGVNPGEPNDQGWFDYQTGFSTYNCDGLLLCVDNHEERGEGSDDLKEAIAADSAITSAYIEEAKSNAKIFLYEDLKKDSVTYSNNSALMQFLNDNANTTFGKLNNVKQMIKEAFALDSSNAFLLKEKDSLITVYLNNVNELDSIAAADSTVDLTARETELITINDLQQERASILIQATNLQKLDNAKSINDAIIPNTIPEGNLKIINEIKIRFVKYGIDSINLFYTTALNIAEQCPFSGGVAVYMARNFVALFNDSIDYDDTNNCLQQGYYRLALTDSNVVNAFDIILIPNPADETTKVLLNKKYEGVCKVMILDSYSKNVYKHEFDCNKQQLSISTKKFSQGVYYVRITVNDITKNLKLIIAR
;
A
#
# COMPACT_ATOMS: atom_id res chain seq x y z
N MET A 1 -16.21 -19.66 -18.40
CA MET A 1 -15.13 -18.85 -17.78
C MET A 1 -15.13 -19.13 -16.29
N GLY A 2 -13.95 -19.28 -15.67
CA GLY A 2 -13.76 -19.31 -14.22
C GLY A 2 -14.08 -20.63 -13.52
N ALA A 3 -13.24 -21.65 -13.69
CA ALA A 3 -13.23 -22.80 -12.80
C ALA A 3 -12.65 -22.37 -11.43
N THR A 4 -13.39 -22.59 -10.34
CA THR A 4 -12.94 -22.26 -8.98
C THR A 4 -12.15 -23.44 -8.41
N PHE A 5 -10.92 -23.17 -7.95
CA PHE A 5 -10.01 -24.18 -7.41
C PHE A 5 -9.58 -23.80 -5.99
N ASN A 6 -9.77 -24.69 -5.02
CA ASN A 6 -9.18 -24.53 -3.70
C ASN A 6 -7.84 -25.28 -3.64
N PRO A 7 -6.76 -24.68 -3.09
CA PRO A 7 -5.54 -25.40 -2.86
C PRO A 7 -5.77 -26.52 -1.83
N ASN A 8 -5.45 -27.75 -2.22
CA ASN A 8 -5.45 -28.93 -1.39
C ASN A 8 -4.02 -29.46 -1.32
N ILE A 9 -3.64 -30.11 -0.22
CA ILE A 9 -2.33 -30.77 -0.09
C ILE A 9 -2.61 -32.26 -0.31
N PRO A 10 -2.22 -32.83 -1.47
CA PRO A 10 -2.41 -34.26 -1.70
C PRO A 10 -1.65 -35.04 -0.64
N LEU A 11 -2.35 -35.84 0.17
CA LEU A 11 -1.73 -36.81 1.06
C LEU A 11 -1.20 -37.96 0.20
N GLY A 12 -0.04 -37.75 -0.41
CA GLY A 12 0.70 -38.79 -1.12
C GLY A 12 1.16 -39.91 -0.17
N VAL A 13 1.46 -41.08 -0.73
CA VAL A 13 1.93 -42.26 0.00
C VAL A 13 3.28 -42.01 0.71
N ASN A 14 3.97 -40.92 0.38
CA ASN A 14 5.12 -40.38 1.11
C ASN A 14 5.00 -38.84 1.23
N PRO A 15 5.23 -38.25 2.42
CA PRO A 15 5.25 -36.79 2.58
C PRO A 15 6.44 -36.18 1.83
N GLY A 16 6.19 -35.31 0.86
CA GLY A 16 7.23 -34.49 0.21
C GLY A 16 7.57 -34.80 -1.25
N GLU A 17 6.91 -35.76 -1.89
CA GLU A 17 7.02 -35.90 -3.36
C GLU A 17 6.02 -34.98 -4.07
N PRO A 18 6.46 -34.11 -5.00
CA PRO A 18 5.55 -33.36 -5.86
C PRO A 18 4.77 -34.35 -6.74
N ASN A 19 3.44 -34.39 -6.62
CA ASN A 19 2.58 -35.12 -7.55
C ASN A 19 1.56 -34.15 -8.15
N ASP A 20 1.25 -34.20 -9.44
CA ASP A 20 0.31 -33.24 -10.05
C ASP A 20 -1.17 -33.66 -9.87
N GLN A 21 -1.47 -34.51 -8.88
CA GLN A 21 -2.78 -35.13 -8.69
C GLN A 21 -3.46 -34.52 -7.45
N GLY A 22 -4.22 -33.43 -7.65
CA GLY A 22 -5.14 -32.92 -6.63
C GLY A 22 -4.61 -31.79 -5.76
N TRP A 23 -3.64 -30.98 -6.23
CA TRP A 23 -3.30 -29.73 -5.55
C TRP A 23 -4.42 -28.70 -5.55
N PHE A 24 -5.43 -28.90 -6.40
CA PHE A 24 -6.48 -27.94 -6.67
C PHE A 24 -7.80 -28.67 -6.86
N ASP A 25 -8.70 -28.53 -5.89
CA ASP A 25 -10.04 -29.14 -5.95
C ASP A 25 -11.03 -28.22 -6.64
N TYR A 26 -11.67 -28.73 -7.69
CA TYR A 26 -12.72 -28.02 -8.44
C TYR A 26 -13.98 -27.85 -7.57
N GLN A 27 -14.41 -26.61 -7.35
CA GLN A 27 -15.61 -26.30 -6.57
C GLN A 27 -16.79 -25.95 -7.49
N THR A 28 -17.83 -26.77 -7.47
CA THR A 28 -19.14 -26.46 -8.03
C THR A 28 -19.95 -25.66 -7.00
N GLY A 29 -20.16 -24.35 -7.23
CA GLY A 29 -21.19 -23.59 -6.51
C GLY A 29 -20.77 -22.30 -5.79
N PHE A 30 -19.54 -21.81 -5.93
CA PHE A 30 -19.12 -20.53 -5.35
C PHE A 30 -18.53 -19.59 -6.39
N SER A 31 -19.01 -18.34 -6.41
CA SER A 31 -18.47 -17.26 -7.23
C SER A 31 -17.19 -16.71 -6.58
N THR A 32 -16.18 -16.41 -7.41
CA THR A 32 -14.94 -15.71 -7.05
C THR A 32 -15.15 -14.28 -6.53
N TYR A 33 -16.40 -13.83 -6.41
CA TYR A 33 -16.78 -12.48 -5.98
C TYR A 33 -17.55 -12.48 -4.65
N ASN A 34 -17.61 -13.60 -3.94
CA ASN A 34 -18.22 -13.61 -2.63
C ASN A 34 -17.26 -12.98 -1.62
N CYS A 35 -17.41 -11.68 -1.40
CA CYS A 35 -16.73 -10.91 -0.34
C CYS A 35 -17.27 -11.25 1.06
N ASP A 36 -17.68 -12.49 1.31
CA ASP A 36 -18.12 -13.00 2.61
C ASP A 36 -17.09 -14.03 3.09
N GLY A 37 -16.05 -13.54 3.77
CA GLY A 37 -14.95 -14.35 4.32
C GLY A 37 -13.68 -13.51 4.52
N LEU A 38 -12.66 -14.09 5.15
CA LEU A 38 -11.37 -13.44 5.50
C LEU A 38 -10.61 -12.80 4.31
N LEU A 39 -11.07 -13.03 3.07
CA LEU A 39 -10.59 -12.48 1.80
C LEU A 39 -11.53 -11.37 1.26
N LEU A 40 -12.21 -10.66 2.15
CA LEU A 40 -12.69 -9.31 1.85
C LEU A 40 -11.54 -8.52 1.20
N CYS A 41 -11.86 -7.64 0.25
CA CYS A 41 -10.98 -6.52 -0.14
C CYS A 41 -10.78 -5.55 1.04
N VAL A 42 -10.52 -6.06 2.24
CA VAL A 42 -9.99 -5.28 3.35
C VAL A 42 -8.59 -4.91 2.91
N ASP A 43 -8.31 -3.62 3.01
CA ASP A 43 -6.95 -3.16 3.13
C ASP A 43 -6.31 -3.87 4.34
N ASN A 44 -5.68 -5.03 4.10
CA ASN A 44 -5.11 -5.88 5.14
C ASN A 44 -3.87 -5.17 5.70
N HIS A 45 -4.12 -4.35 6.72
CA HIS A 45 -3.13 -3.48 7.33
C HIS A 45 -1.93 -4.25 7.87
N GLU A 46 -2.15 -5.50 8.31
CA GLU A 46 -1.13 -6.37 8.90
C GLU A 46 0.03 -6.70 7.94
N GLU A 47 -0.16 -6.56 6.62
CA GLU A 47 0.91 -6.77 5.63
C GLU A 47 1.67 -5.48 5.25
N ARG A 48 1.08 -4.30 5.51
CA ARG A 48 1.82 -3.04 5.44
C ARG A 48 2.51 -2.87 6.78
N GLY A 49 3.74 -3.35 6.91
CA GLY A 49 4.52 -3.15 8.13
C GLY A 49 4.36 -1.71 8.60
N GLU A 50 3.74 -1.51 9.76
CA GLU A 50 3.09 -0.23 10.16
C GLU A 50 4.07 0.93 10.34
N GLY A 51 5.35 0.76 9.98
CA GLY A 51 6.45 1.63 10.36
C GLY A 51 6.65 1.59 11.88
N SER A 52 7.89 1.73 12.34
CA SER A 52 8.10 2.05 13.75
C SER A 52 7.51 3.43 14.06
N ASP A 53 7.03 3.66 15.27
CA ASP A 53 6.61 5.01 15.70
C ASP A 53 7.74 6.04 15.48
N ASP A 54 9.00 5.65 15.71
CA ASP A 54 10.19 6.43 15.37
C ASP A 54 10.22 6.90 13.89
N LEU A 55 9.72 6.08 12.96
CA LEU A 55 9.69 6.42 11.53
C LEU A 55 8.55 7.39 11.23
N LYS A 56 7.37 7.16 11.82
CA LYS A 56 6.21 8.07 11.71
C LYS A 56 6.55 9.45 12.26
N GLU A 57 7.18 9.50 13.42
CA GLU A 57 7.65 10.74 14.04
C GLU A 57 8.70 11.44 13.17
N ALA A 58 9.62 10.69 12.55
CA ALA A 58 10.60 11.27 11.62
C ALA A 58 9.93 11.85 10.36
N ILE A 59 8.91 11.18 9.80
CA ILE A 59 8.11 11.72 8.68
C ILE A 59 7.37 12.99 9.13
N ALA A 60 6.72 12.95 10.30
CA ALA A 60 5.97 14.07 10.86
C ALA A 60 6.83 15.31 11.11
N ALA A 61 8.04 15.10 11.62
CA ALA A 61 9.02 16.16 11.90
C ALA A 61 9.77 16.65 10.65
N ASP A 62 9.42 16.16 9.46
CA ASP A 62 10.13 16.40 8.19
C ASP A 62 11.64 16.12 8.29
N SER A 63 11.99 15.17 9.16
CA SER A 63 13.37 14.80 9.39
C SER A 63 13.93 14.12 8.14
N ALA A 64 15.23 14.28 7.88
CA ALA A 64 15.90 13.55 6.82
C ALA A 64 15.97 12.06 7.20
N ILE A 65 14.93 11.30 6.84
CA ILE A 65 14.86 9.86 7.10
C ILE A 65 15.98 9.14 6.35
N THR A 66 16.34 9.64 5.15
CA THR A 66 17.62 9.40 4.47
C THR A 66 17.91 10.57 3.49
N SER A 67 19.16 10.74 3.04
CA SER A 67 19.50 11.61 1.89
C SER A 67 19.10 11.01 0.53
N ALA A 68 18.53 9.81 0.51
CA ALA A 68 18.14 9.11 -0.70
C ALA A 68 16.69 9.41 -1.15
N TYR A 69 15.91 10.13 -0.34
CA TYR A 69 14.51 10.41 -0.66
C TYR A 69 14.34 11.85 -1.17
N ILE A 70 14.10 11.95 -2.47
CA ILE A 70 13.67 13.18 -3.13
C ILE A 70 12.29 13.64 -2.64
N GLU A 71 11.94 14.90 -2.95
CA GLU A 71 10.71 15.59 -2.52
C GLU A 71 9.44 14.74 -2.68
N GLU A 72 9.33 14.00 -3.79
CA GLU A 72 8.18 13.15 -4.12
C GLU A 72 8.02 11.99 -3.13
N ALA A 73 9.11 11.36 -2.71
CA ALA A 73 9.06 10.27 -1.74
C ALA A 73 8.65 10.77 -0.35
N LYS A 74 9.11 11.96 0.05
CA LYS A 74 8.68 12.61 1.30
C LYS A 74 7.20 12.98 1.26
N SER A 75 6.74 13.54 0.13
CA SER A 75 5.33 13.90 -0.05
C SER A 75 4.43 12.67 0.00
N ASN A 76 4.80 11.56 -0.67
CA ASN A 76 4.10 10.28 -0.56
C ASN A 76 4.04 9.78 0.89
N ALA A 77 5.16 9.80 1.61
CA ALA A 77 5.19 9.38 3.01
C ALA A 77 4.27 10.22 3.91
N LYS A 78 4.22 11.55 3.71
CA LYS A 78 3.33 12.45 4.45
C LYS A 78 1.86 12.23 4.11
N ILE A 79 1.53 11.96 2.84
CA ILE A 79 0.18 11.58 2.42
C ILE A 79 -0.26 10.33 3.17
N PHE A 80 0.53 9.25 3.13
CA PHE A 80 0.20 8.01 3.84
C PHE A 80 0.11 8.18 5.35
N LEU A 81 1.09 8.87 5.96
CA LEU A 81 1.07 9.14 7.40
C LEU A 81 -0.22 9.88 7.81
N TYR A 82 -0.64 10.90 7.06
CA TYR A 82 -1.87 11.62 7.37
C TYR A 82 -3.10 10.70 7.29
N GLU A 83 -3.18 9.83 6.28
CA GLU A 83 -4.26 8.86 6.15
C GLU A 83 -4.31 7.88 7.33
N ASP A 84 -3.16 7.33 7.72
CA ASP A 84 -3.05 6.36 8.80
C ASP A 84 -3.43 6.99 10.16
N LEU A 85 -2.93 8.19 10.45
CA LEU A 85 -3.25 8.92 11.67
C LEU A 85 -4.73 9.33 11.74
N LYS A 86 -5.39 9.62 10.61
CA LYS A 86 -6.83 9.88 10.59
C LYS A 86 -7.66 8.63 10.82
N LYS A 87 -7.21 7.49 10.31
CA LYS A 87 -7.92 6.20 10.47
C LYS A 87 -7.89 5.72 11.92
N ASP A 88 -6.77 5.91 12.62
CA ASP A 88 -6.59 5.44 13.99
C ASP A 88 -6.11 6.55 14.96
N SER A 89 -6.85 7.66 14.97
CA SER A 89 -6.47 8.83 15.79
C SER A 89 -6.48 8.54 17.30
N VAL A 90 -7.18 7.49 17.74
CA VAL A 90 -7.28 7.14 19.16
C VAL A 90 -5.97 6.52 19.64
N THR A 91 -5.38 5.60 18.87
CA THR A 91 -4.10 4.95 19.20
C THR A 91 -2.97 5.96 19.35
N TYR A 92 -2.93 6.99 18.49
CA TYR A 92 -1.87 8.01 18.51
C TYR A 92 -2.18 9.23 19.38
N SER A 93 -3.29 9.26 20.10
CA SER A 93 -3.74 10.43 20.88
C SER A 93 -2.74 10.91 21.94
N ASN A 94 -1.90 10.01 22.45
CA ASN A 94 -0.85 10.33 23.43
C ASN A 94 0.48 10.77 22.77
N ASN A 95 0.62 10.65 21.45
CA ASN A 95 1.80 11.08 20.71
C ASN A 95 1.64 12.53 20.24
N SER A 96 2.24 13.47 20.97
CA SER A 96 2.10 14.90 20.69
C SER A 96 2.65 15.32 19.32
N ALA A 97 3.74 14.70 18.85
CA ALA A 97 4.34 15.03 17.55
C ALA A 97 3.42 14.61 16.37
N LEU A 98 2.87 13.40 16.43
CA LEU A 98 1.95 12.88 15.41
C LEU A 98 0.62 13.63 15.40
N MET A 99 0.06 13.93 16.58
CA MET A 99 -1.17 14.72 16.68
C MET A 99 -0.98 16.17 16.21
N GLN A 100 0.18 16.77 16.48
CA GLN A 100 0.51 18.10 15.96
C GLN A 100 0.59 18.08 14.43
N PHE A 101 1.29 17.10 13.83
CA PHE A 101 1.33 16.91 12.38
C PHE A 101 -0.08 16.77 11.77
N LEU A 102 -0.95 15.96 12.38
CA LEU A 102 -2.32 15.76 11.93
C LEU A 102 -3.12 17.07 11.92
N ASN A 103 -2.99 17.87 12.99
CA ASN A 103 -3.70 19.14 13.14
C ASN A 103 -3.17 20.21 12.18
N ASP A 104 -1.85 20.35 12.06
CA ASP A 104 -1.21 21.34 11.21
C ASP A 104 -1.51 21.09 9.73
N ASN A 105 -1.64 19.82 9.34
CA ASN A 105 -1.89 19.44 7.96
C ASN A 105 -3.37 19.33 7.59
N ALA A 106 -4.30 19.56 8.53
CA ALA A 106 -5.74 19.36 8.32
C ALA A 106 -6.33 20.17 7.15
N ASN A 107 -5.84 21.40 6.95
CA ASN A 107 -6.30 22.30 5.89
C ASN A 107 -5.31 22.42 4.72
N THR A 108 -4.22 21.66 4.75
CA THR A 108 -3.20 21.63 3.69
C THR A 108 -3.61 20.67 2.57
N THR A 109 -2.74 20.51 1.57
CA THR A 109 -2.95 19.54 0.48
C THR A 109 -3.16 18.11 0.99
N PHE A 110 -2.43 17.66 2.01
CA PHE A 110 -2.59 16.30 2.55
C PHE A 110 -3.97 16.07 3.18
N GLY A 111 -4.41 17.01 4.03
CA GLY A 111 -5.73 16.94 4.64
C GLY A 111 -6.86 17.01 3.61
N LYS A 112 -6.72 17.88 2.60
CA LYS A 112 -7.69 17.97 1.50
C LYS A 112 -7.74 16.69 0.65
N LEU A 113 -6.59 16.12 0.27
CA LEU A 113 -6.53 14.86 -0.49
C LEU A 113 -7.20 13.72 0.28
N ASN A 114 -6.93 13.60 1.59
CA ASN A 114 -7.58 12.62 2.45
C ASN A 114 -9.10 12.86 2.53
N ASN A 115 -9.56 14.11 2.68
CA ASN A 115 -10.98 14.45 2.69
C ASN A 115 -11.66 14.06 1.37
N VAL A 116 -11.04 14.33 0.23
CA VAL A 116 -11.55 13.92 -1.09
C VAL A 116 -11.68 12.39 -1.16
N LYS A 117 -10.64 11.65 -0.78
CA LYS A 117 -10.65 10.18 -0.74
C LYS A 117 -11.80 9.65 0.13
N GLN A 118 -11.97 10.22 1.32
CA GLN A 118 -13.01 9.81 2.25
C GLN A 118 -14.42 10.16 1.75
N MET A 119 -14.62 11.34 1.16
CA MET A 119 -15.91 11.71 0.57
C MET A 119 -16.28 10.80 -0.61
N ILE A 120 -15.31 10.44 -1.45
CA ILE A 120 -15.55 9.46 -2.53
C ILE A 120 -15.90 8.10 -1.94
N LYS A 121 -15.21 7.63 -0.91
CA LYS A 121 -15.54 6.37 -0.23
C LYS A 121 -16.95 6.39 0.37
N GLU A 122 -17.29 7.45 1.09
CA GLU A 122 -18.61 7.65 1.69
C GLU A 122 -19.72 7.80 0.65
N ALA A 123 -19.41 8.28 -0.56
CA ALA A 123 -20.38 8.35 -1.64
C ALA A 123 -20.90 6.97 -2.05
N PHE A 124 -20.13 5.91 -1.80
CA PHE A 124 -20.49 4.52 -2.07
C PHE A 124 -20.85 3.73 -0.81
N ALA A 125 -21.08 4.39 0.32
CA ALA A 125 -21.53 3.71 1.53
C ALA A 125 -22.93 3.14 1.29
N LEU A 126 -23.02 1.81 1.19
CA LEU A 126 -24.29 1.10 1.02
C LEU A 126 -24.92 0.86 2.38
N ASP A 127 -26.21 1.16 2.51
CA ASP A 127 -27.01 0.66 3.62
C ASP A 127 -27.23 -0.87 3.49
N SER A 128 -27.68 -1.49 4.58
CA SER A 128 -27.89 -2.94 4.62
C SER A 128 -28.97 -3.43 3.66
N SER A 129 -29.95 -2.59 3.31
CA SER A 129 -31.03 -2.93 2.39
C SER A 129 -30.52 -3.00 0.96
N ASN A 130 -29.81 -1.97 0.51
CA ASN A 130 -29.20 -1.91 -0.81
C ASN A 130 -28.12 -3.00 -0.98
N ALA A 131 -27.31 -3.25 0.07
CA ALA A 131 -26.33 -4.34 0.05
C ALA A 131 -27.01 -5.71 -0.12
N PHE A 132 -28.13 -5.94 0.58
CA PHE A 132 -28.90 -7.18 0.44
C PHE A 132 -29.49 -7.34 -0.97
N LEU A 133 -30.11 -6.29 -1.51
CA LEU A 133 -30.69 -6.30 -2.85
C LEU A 133 -29.62 -6.58 -3.92
N LEU A 134 -28.44 -5.97 -3.82
CA LEU A 134 -27.34 -6.25 -4.76
C LEU A 134 -26.92 -7.73 -4.70
N LYS A 135 -26.76 -8.28 -3.49
CA LYS A 135 -26.43 -9.70 -3.30
C LYS A 135 -27.49 -10.64 -3.86
N GLU A 136 -28.77 -10.29 -3.70
CA GLU A 136 -29.88 -11.03 -4.31
C GLU A 136 -29.77 -11.03 -5.85
N LYS A 137 -29.57 -9.86 -6.46
CA LYS A 137 -29.42 -9.74 -7.92
C LYS A 137 -28.21 -10.50 -8.45
N ASP A 138 -27.07 -10.44 -7.75
CA ASP A 138 -25.87 -11.20 -8.14
C ASP A 138 -26.09 -12.72 -8.02
N SER A 139 -26.84 -13.16 -7.01
CA SER A 139 -27.22 -14.57 -6.85
C SER A 139 -28.12 -15.03 -8.00
N LEU A 140 -29.12 -14.24 -8.37
CA LEU A 140 -30.02 -14.54 -9.49
C LEU A 140 -29.27 -14.58 -10.82
N ILE A 141 -28.41 -13.60 -11.10
CA ILE A 141 -27.57 -13.58 -12.32
C ILE A 141 -26.74 -14.87 -12.40
N THR A 142 -26.17 -15.32 -11.29
CA THR A 142 -25.39 -16.57 -11.24
C THR A 142 -26.24 -17.78 -11.59
N VAL A 143 -27.47 -17.87 -11.06
CA VAL A 143 -28.42 -18.96 -11.38
C VAL A 143 -28.73 -18.97 -12.87
N TYR A 144 -29.09 -17.83 -13.45
CA TYR A 144 -29.42 -17.74 -14.87
C TYR A 144 -28.21 -18.01 -15.78
N LEU A 145 -27.00 -17.60 -15.39
CA LEU A 145 -25.77 -17.96 -16.11
C LEU A 145 -25.52 -19.46 -16.11
N ASN A 146 -25.80 -20.15 -15.00
CA ASN A 146 -25.69 -21.61 -14.94
C ASN A 146 -26.70 -22.29 -15.86
N ASN A 147 -27.95 -21.81 -15.90
CA ASN A 147 -28.96 -22.32 -16.84
C ASN A 147 -28.50 -22.14 -18.31
N VAL A 148 -27.93 -20.98 -18.66
CA VAL A 148 -27.37 -20.74 -20.00
C VAL A 148 -26.25 -21.74 -20.31
N ASN A 149 -25.33 -21.99 -19.37
CA ASN A 149 -24.25 -22.96 -19.56
C ASN A 149 -24.76 -24.40 -19.75
N GLU A 150 -25.82 -24.79 -19.03
CA GLU A 150 -26.46 -26.09 -19.20
C GLU A 150 -27.12 -26.21 -20.58
N LEU A 151 -27.86 -25.19 -21.00
CA LEU A 151 -28.48 -25.13 -22.33
C LEU A 151 -27.43 -25.17 -23.45
N ASP A 152 -26.32 -24.44 -23.30
CA ASP A 152 -25.20 -24.48 -24.23
C ASP A 152 -24.55 -25.86 -24.32
N SER A 153 -24.41 -26.55 -23.19
CA SER A 153 -23.87 -27.92 -23.14
C SER A 153 -24.79 -28.92 -23.84
N ILE A 154 -26.11 -28.80 -23.66
CA ILE A 154 -27.11 -29.65 -24.32
C ILE A 154 -27.10 -29.37 -25.83
N ALA A 155 -27.08 -28.10 -26.24
CA ALA A 155 -27.07 -27.71 -27.65
C ALA A 155 -25.80 -28.16 -28.40
N ALA A 156 -24.66 -28.21 -27.70
CA ALA A 156 -23.43 -28.76 -28.25
C ALA A 156 -23.51 -30.28 -28.48
N ALA A 157 -24.32 -30.99 -27.70
CA ALA A 157 -24.56 -32.43 -27.85
C ALA A 157 -25.71 -32.77 -28.81
N ASP A 158 -26.69 -31.87 -28.96
CA ASP A 158 -27.86 -32.03 -29.83
C ASP A 158 -28.17 -30.72 -30.56
N SER A 159 -27.88 -30.70 -31.87
CA SER A 159 -28.08 -29.53 -32.73
C SER A 159 -29.55 -29.25 -33.06
N THR A 160 -30.50 -30.06 -32.61
CA THR A 160 -31.94 -29.88 -32.88
C THR A 160 -32.69 -29.14 -31.77
N VAL A 161 -32.00 -28.80 -30.68
CA VAL A 161 -32.54 -28.13 -29.51
C VAL A 161 -32.95 -26.70 -29.86
N ASP A 162 -34.18 -26.32 -29.46
CA ASP A 162 -34.66 -24.94 -29.56
C ASP A 162 -34.03 -24.06 -28.48
N LEU A 163 -33.31 -23.02 -28.92
CA LEU A 163 -32.59 -22.08 -28.06
C LEU A 163 -33.43 -20.87 -27.62
N THR A 164 -34.74 -20.86 -27.86
CA THR A 164 -35.65 -19.82 -27.32
C THR A 164 -35.56 -19.68 -25.79
N ALA A 165 -35.40 -20.80 -25.08
CA ALA A 165 -35.18 -20.80 -23.63
C ALA A 165 -33.88 -20.07 -23.27
N ARG A 166 -32.78 -20.36 -23.99
CA ARG A 166 -31.47 -19.72 -23.79
C ARG A 166 -31.55 -18.21 -23.97
N GLU A 167 -32.24 -17.76 -25.02
CA GLU A 167 -32.42 -16.32 -25.28
C GLU A 167 -33.21 -15.64 -24.17
N THR A 168 -34.23 -16.33 -23.63
CA THR A 168 -35.02 -15.83 -22.50
C THR A 168 -34.17 -15.66 -21.23
N GLU A 169 -33.25 -16.60 -20.95
CA GLU A 169 -32.32 -16.49 -19.82
C GLU A 169 -31.35 -15.31 -20.00
N LEU A 170 -30.84 -15.10 -21.23
CA LEU A 170 -29.96 -13.95 -21.53
C LEU A 170 -30.67 -12.61 -21.36
N ILE A 171 -31.93 -12.51 -21.81
CA ILE A 171 -32.76 -11.32 -21.58
C ILE A 171 -32.92 -11.07 -20.07
N THR A 172 -33.25 -12.12 -19.29
CA THR A 172 -33.41 -12.01 -17.84
C THR A 172 -32.12 -11.57 -17.14
N ILE A 173 -30.96 -12.09 -17.58
CA ILE A 173 -29.65 -11.64 -17.09
C ILE A 173 -29.46 -10.14 -17.35
N ASN A 174 -29.76 -9.67 -18.56
CA ASN A 174 -29.63 -8.25 -18.90
C ASN A 174 -30.54 -7.36 -18.05
N ASP A 175 -31.78 -7.77 -17.81
CA ASP A 175 -32.73 -7.04 -16.95
C ASP A 175 -32.22 -6.95 -15.51
N LEU A 176 -31.75 -8.08 -14.94
CA LEU A 176 -31.14 -8.11 -13.60
C LEU A 176 -29.88 -7.23 -13.51
N GLN A 177 -29.08 -7.15 -14.58
CA GLN A 177 -27.93 -6.26 -14.65
C GLN A 177 -28.33 -4.78 -14.64
N GLN A 178 -29.40 -4.42 -15.35
CA GLN A 178 -29.94 -3.05 -15.36
C GLN A 178 -30.52 -2.66 -14.00
N GLU A 179 -31.21 -3.58 -13.33
CA GLU A 179 -31.72 -3.37 -11.97
C GLU A 179 -30.56 -3.17 -10.98
N ARG A 180 -29.51 -4.01 -11.06
CA ARG A 180 -28.30 -3.87 -10.23
C ARG A 180 -27.64 -2.49 -10.44
N ALA A 181 -27.48 -2.07 -11.69
CA ALA A 181 -26.93 -0.75 -12.01
C ALA A 181 -27.80 0.39 -11.45
N SER A 182 -29.12 0.25 -11.53
CA SER A 182 -30.07 1.23 -10.98
C SER A 182 -29.98 1.34 -9.46
N ILE A 183 -29.84 0.23 -8.74
CA ILE A 183 -29.63 0.21 -7.28
C ILE A 183 -28.33 0.97 -6.92
N LEU A 184 -27.24 0.69 -7.62
CA LEU A 184 -25.96 1.37 -7.38
C LEU A 184 -26.05 2.88 -7.61
N ILE A 185 -26.73 3.31 -8.69
CA ILE A 185 -26.93 4.73 -8.99
C ILE A 185 -27.76 5.42 -7.89
N GLN A 186 -28.84 4.79 -7.44
CA GLN A 186 -29.72 5.34 -6.40
C GLN A 186 -29.03 5.39 -5.03
N ALA A 187 -28.20 4.39 -4.71
CA ALA A 187 -27.46 4.33 -3.46
C ALA A 187 -26.27 5.29 -3.44
N THR A 188 -25.78 5.73 -4.60
CA THR A 188 -24.63 6.63 -4.70
C THR A 188 -25.00 8.04 -4.24
N ASN A 189 -24.30 8.55 -3.23
CA ASN A 189 -24.49 9.92 -2.75
C ASN A 189 -23.76 10.92 -3.66
N LEU A 190 -24.44 11.37 -4.71
CA LEU A 190 -23.90 12.33 -5.68
C LEU A 190 -23.48 13.67 -5.04
N GLN A 191 -24.15 14.11 -3.97
CA GLN A 191 -23.78 15.33 -3.25
C GLN A 191 -22.40 15.20 -2.58
N LYS A 192 -22.05 14.02 -2.05
CA LYS A 192 -20.71 13.75 -1.53
C LYS A 192 -19.65 13.85 -2.62
N LEU A 193 -19.95 13.40 -3.84
CA LEU A 193 -19.05 13.56 -4.99
C LEU A 193 -18.89 15.02 -5.41
N ASP A 194 -19.96 15.83 -5.37
CA ASP A 194 -19.88 17.28 -5.65
C ASP A 194 -19.04 18.03 -4.61
N ASN A 195 -19.19 17.66 -3.33
CA ASN A 195 -18.35 18.19 -2.26
C ASN A 195 -16.89 17.76 -2.44
N ALA A 196 -16.65 16.49 -2.77
CA ALA A 196 -15.31 15.96 -3.04
C ALA A 196 -14.66 16.71 -4.20
N LYS A 197 -15.41 16.95 -5.28
CA LYS A 197 -14.95 17.75 -6.42
C LYS A 197 -14.55 19.16 -6.00
N SER A 198 -15.41 19.84 -5.25
CA SER A 198 -15.14 21.20 -4.80
C SER A 198 -13.87 21.31 -3.95
N ILE A 199 -13.62 20.34 -3.06
CA ILE A 199 -12.38 20.27 -2.29
C ILE A 199 -11.19 19.96 -3.20
N ASN A 200 -11.34 19.00 -4.11
CA ASN A 200 -10.28 18.59 -5.04
C ASN A 200 -9.83 19.76 -5.93
N ASP A 201 -10.76 20.55 -6.45
CA ASP A 201 -10.49 21.73 -7.28
C ASP A 201 -9.66 22.78 -6.49
N ALA A 202 -9.92 22.93 -5.19
CA ALA A 202 -9.24 23.84 -4.27
C ALA A 202 -7.87 23.35 -3.75
N ILE A 203 -7.38 22.18 -4.20
CA ILE A 203 -6.03 21.69 -3.89
C ILE A 203 -5.00 22.42 -4.75
N ILE A 204 -3.94 22.91 -4.12
CA ILE A 204 -2.78 23.49 -4.80
C ILE A 204 -1.61 22.52 -4.57
N PRO A 205 -1.28 21.66 -5.54
CA PRO A 205 -0.22 20.66 -5.38
C PRO A 205 1.15 21.32 -5.38
N ASN A 206 2.06 20.86 -4.53
CA ASN A 206 3.44 21.31 -4.48
C ASN A 206 4.42 20.28 -5.06
N THR A 207 3.97 19.04 -5.22
CA THR A 207 4.77 17.92 -5.72
C THR A 207 4.02 17.15 -6.81
N ILE A 208 4.76 16.34 -7.58
CA ILE A 208 4.18 15.49 -8.63
C ILE A 208 3.14 14.51 -8.04
N PRO A 209 3.38 13.79 -6.93
CA PRO A 209 2.37 12.92 -6.33
C PRO A 209 1.05 13.62 -5.99
N GLU A 210 1.12 14.82 -5.41
CA GLU A 210 -0.07 15.60 -5.06
C GLU A 210 -0.86 16.02 -6.30
N GLY A 211 -0.15 16.46 -7.36
CA GLY A 211 -0.75 16.84 -8.63
C GLY A 211 -1.42 15.66 -9.32
N ASN A 212 -0.76 14.52 -9.37
CA ASN A 212 -1.30 13.31 -9.97
C ASN A 212 -2.54 12.81 -9.22
N LEU A 213 -2.52 12.81 -7.88
CA LEU A 213 -3.70 12.43 -7.09
C LEU A 213 -4.87 13.38 -7.33
N LYS A 214 -4.64 14.69 -7.41
CA LYS A 214 -5.69 15.67 -7.76
C LYS A 214 -6.33 15.34 -9.11
N ILE A 215 -5.51 15.07 -10.14
CA ILE A 215 -5.98 14.73 -11.48
C ILE A 215 -6.78 13.43 -11.48
N ILE A 216 -6.26 12.38 -10.85
CA ILE A 216 -6.91 11.08 -10.80
C ILE A 216 -8.19 11.11 -9.99
N ASN A 217 -8.26 11.89 -8.92
CA ASN A 217 -9.51 12.10 -8.18
C ASN A 217 -10.58 12.79 -9.05
N GLU A 218 -10.21 13.78 -9.88
CA GLU A 218 -11.15 14.40 -10.83
C GLU A 218 -11.66 13.38 -11.85
N ILE A 219 -10.77 12.56 -12.43
CA ILE A 219 -11.13 11.50 -13.36
C ILE A 219 -12.07 10.49 -12.69
N LYS A 220 -11.74 10.05 -11.48
CA LYS A 220 -12.58 9.14 -10.69
C LYS A 220 -13.97 9.71 -10.45
N ILE A 221 -14.07 10.97 -10.02
CA ILE A 221 -15.36 11.62 -9.77
C ILE A 221 -16.19 11.68 -11.07
N ARG A 222 -15.58 12.04 -12.20
CA ARG A 222 -16.27 12.09 -13.50
C ARG A 222 -16.75 10.73 -13.95
N PHE A 223 -15.87 9.73 -13.91
CA PHE A 223 -16.19 8.35 -14.26
C PHE A 223 -17.42 7.86 -13.48
N VAL A 224 -17.44 8.10 -12.18
CA VAL A 224 -18.53 7.67 -11.31
C VAL A 224 -19.84 8.38 -11.65
N LYS A 225 -19.80 9.68 -11.92
CA LYS A 225 -21.01 10.47 -12.18
C LYS A 225 -21.59 10.28 -13.57
N TYR A 226 -20.73 10.05 -14.57
CA TYR A 226 -21.09 10.18 -15.97
C TYR A 226 -20.63 9.00 -16.85
N GLY A 227 -20.03 7.97 -16.25
CA GLY A 227 -19.58 6.77 -16.95
C GLY A 227 -18.27 6.94 -17.72
N ILE A 228 -17.88 5.87 -18.42
CA ILE A 228 -16.61 5.76 -19.14
C ILE A 228 -16.43 6.82 -20.24
N ASP A 229 -17.48 7.15 -20.99
CA ASP A 229 -17.41 8.11 -22.09
C ASP A 229 -16.96 9.50 -21.61
N SER A 230 -17.31 9.86 -20.38
CA SER A 230 -16.95 11.15 -19.78
C SER A 230 -15.46 11.31 -19.50
N ILE A 231 -14.73 10.18 -19.41
CA ILE A 231 -13.30 10.17 -19.11
C ILE A 231 -12.43 9.86 -20.33
N ASN A 232 -13.02 9.60 -21.50
CA ASN A 232 -12.29 9.33 -22.74
C ASN A 232 -11.31 10.47 -23.11
N LEU A 233 -11.73 11.73 -22.91
CA LEU A 233 -10.87 12.89 -23.15
C LEU A 233 -9.64 12.95 -22.21
N PHE A 234 -9.70 12.26 -21.07
CA PHE A 234 -8.60 12.19 -20.11
C PHE A 234 -7.66 11.02 -20.37
N TYR A 235 -7.91 10.17 -21.38
CA TYR A 235 -7.09 8.98 -21.66
C TYR A 235 -5.60 9.31 -21.72
N THR A 236 -5.20 10.28 -22.55
CA THR A 236 -3.79 10.70 -22.68
C THR A 236 -3.22 11.24 -21.36
N THR A 237 -4.03 11.92 -20.56
CA THR A 237 -3.60 12.44 -19.25
C THR A 237 -3.39 11.30 -18.26
N ALA A 238 -4.30 10.33 -18.22
CA ALA A 238 -4.16 9.14 -17.38
C ALA A 238 -2.96 8.30 -17.82
N LEU A 239 -2.74 8.12 -19.12
CA LEU A 239 -1.60 7.39 -19.66
C LEU A 239 -0.27 8.03 -19.25
N ASN A 240 -0.15 9.36 -19.40
CA ASN A 240 1.04 10.10 -18.97
C ASN A 240 1.33 9.96 -17.47
N ILE A 241 0.32 9.72 -16.62
CA ILE A 241 0.51 9.44 -15.19
C ILE A 241 0.86 7.96 -14.98
N ALA A 242 0.18 7.05 -15.69
CA ALA A 242 0.37 5.61 -15.59
C ALA A 242 1.79 5.15 -15.98
N GLU A 243 2.42 5.86 -16.91
CA GLU A 243 3.79 5.62 -17.38
C GLU A 243 4.88 6.20 -16.46
N GLN A 244 4.52 6.99 -15.43
CA GLN A 244 5.51 7.52 -14.50
C GLN A 244 6.08 6.43 -13.59
N CYS A 245 7.31 6.65 -13.10
CA CYS A 245 7.85 5.87 -12.00
C CYS A 245 6.95 6.01 -10.76
N PRO A 246 6.50 4.92 -10.11
CA PRO A 246 5.67 4.99 -8.90
C PRO A 246 6.30 5.76 -7.73
N PHE A 247 7.64 5.76 -7.60
CA PHE A 247 8.33 6.56 -6.58
C PHE A 247 8.28 8.07 -6.86
N SER A 248 8.11 8.46 -8.13
CA SER A 248 7.94 9.85 -8.58
C SER A 248 6.48 10.27 -8.55
N GLY A 249 5.63 9.51 -9.24
CA GLY A 249 4.24 9.85 -9.47
C GLY A 249 3.31 9.49 -8.31
N GLY A 250 3.81 8.73 -7.33
CA GLY A 250 3.05 8.27 -6.18
C GLY A 250 2.00 7.21 -6.52
N VAL A 251 1.11 6.95 -5.56
CA VAL A 251 0.06 5.92 -5.70
C VAL A 251 -0.94 6.21 -6.83
N ALA A 252 -1.03 7.48 -7.26
CA ALA A 252 -1.82 7.88 -8.42
C ALA A 252 -1.40 7.18 -9.72
N VAL A 253 -0.13 6.75 -9.85
CA VAL A 253 0.35 5.96 -11.00
C VAL A 253 -0.47 4.67 -11.14
N TYR A 254 -0.61 3.91 -10.06
CA TYR A 254 -1.40 2.67 -10.07
C TYR A 254 -2.89 2.92 -10.31
N MET A 255 -3.43 4.00 -9.73
CA MET A 255 -4.82 4.38 -9.99
C MET A 255 -5.04 4.77 -11.47
N ALA A 256 -4.09 5.48 -12.08
CA ALA A 256 -4.14 5.85 -13.49
C ALA A 256 -4.16 4.63 -14.41
N ARG A 257 -3.35 3.60 -14.11
CA ARG A 257 -3.33 2.33 -14.85
C ARG A 257 -4.72 1.68 -14.91
N ASN A 258 -5.47 1.70 -13.81
CA ASN A 258 -6.84 1.18 -13.80
C ASN A 258 -7.75 1.94 -14.76
N PHE A 259 -7.62 3.26 -14.87
CA PHE A 259 -8.41 4.06 -15.81
C PHE A 259 -7.96 3.89 -17.26
N VAL A 260 -6.67 3.72 -17.52
CA VAL A 260 -6.15 3.41 -18.86
C VAL A 260 -6.66 2.05 -19.34
N ALA A 261 -6.67 1.04 -18.44
CA ALA A 261 -7.14 -0.30 -18.75
C ALA A 261 -8.62 -0.38 -19.18
N LEU A 262 -9.43 0.62 -18.83
CA LEU A 262 -10.81 0.72 -19.34
C LEU A 262 -10.89 0.93 -20.86
N PHE A 263 -9.82 1.45 -21.46
CA PHE A 263 -9.73 1.74 -22.90
C PHE A 263 -8.71 0.84 -23.61
N ASN A 264 -7.61 0.50 -22.94
CA ASN A 264 -6.56 -0.36 -23.45
C ASN A 264 -5.88 -1.09 -22.28
N ASP A 265 -6.24 -2.37 -22.10
CA ASP A 265 -5.72 -3.26 -21.08
C ASP A 265 -4.46 -4.03 -21.51
N SER A 266 -3.98 -3.81 -22.74
CA SER A 266 -2.80 -4.49 -23.31
C SER A 266 -1.48 -3.75 -23.05
N ILE A 267 -1.50 -2.66 -22.28
CA ILE A 267 -0.30 -1.87 -21.96
C ILE A 267 0.42 -2.48 -20.75
N ASP A 268 1.66 -2.89 -20.96
CA ASP A 268 2.58 -3.28 -19.90
C ASP A 268 3.43 -2.09 -19.43
N TYR A 269 3.60 -1.95 -18.11
CA TYR A 269 4.34 -0.86 -17.49
C TYR A 269 5.66 -1.36 -16.90
N ASP A 270 6.79 -0.93 -17.46
CA ASP A 270 8.13 -1.26 -16.97
C ASP A 270 8.59 -0.27 -15.88
N ASP A 271 8.08 -0.48 -14.66
CA ASP A 271 8.41 0.35 -13.49
C ASP A 271 9.92 0.39 -13.21
N THR A 272 10.62 -0.72 -13.45
CA THR A 272 12.06 -0.83 -13.18
C THR A 272 12.84 0.12 -14.09
N ASN A 273 12.58 0.06 -15.40
CA ASN A 273 13.26 0.92 -16.36
C ASN A 273 12.83 2.38 -16.21
N ASN A 274 11.54 2.65 -16.00
CA ASN A 274 11.02 4.01 -15.83
C ASN A 274 11.64 4.69 -14.60
N CYS A 275 11.71 4.00 -13.46
CA CYS A 275 12.35 4.51 -12.26
C CYS A 275 13.88 4.61 -12.39
N LEU A 276 14.51 3.69 -13.14
CA LEU A 276 15.95 3.74 -13.43
C LEU A 276 16.34 4.93 -14.29
N GLN A 277 15.59 5.19 -15.37
CA GLN A 277 15.83 6.33 -16.27
C GLN A 277 15.68 7.66 -15.56
N GLN A 278 14.71 7.76 -14.64
CA GLN A 278 14.51 8.93 -13.80
C GLN A 278 15.52 9.04 -12.63
N GLY A 279 16.43 8.07 -12.50
CA GLY A 279 17.56 8.15 -11.56
C GLY A 279 17.22 7.79 -10.11
N TYR A 280 16.01 7.31 -9.81
CA TYR A 280 15.58 6.97 -8.44
C TYR A 280 16.47 5.91 -7.79
N TYR A 281 17.02 4.97 -8.57
CA TYR A 281 17.98 3.98 -8.06
C TYR A 281 19.42 4.49 -7.94
N ARG A 282 19.75 5.66 -8.52
CA ARG A 282 21.10 6.25 -8.51
C ARG A 282 21.27 7.36 -7.46
N LEU A 283 20.17 8.00 -7.04
CA LEU A 283 20.14 9.10 -6.07
C LEU A 283 20.44 8.66 -4.62
N ALA A 284 20.43 7.35 -4.33
CA ALA A 284 20.77 6.82 -3.01
C ALA A 284 22.26 6.91 -2.62
N LEU A 285 23.13 7.44 -3.50
CA LEU A 285 24.59 7.39 -3.33
C LEU A 285 25.30 8.76 -3.22
N THR A 286 24.62 9.91 -3.39
CA THR A 286 25.33 11.17 -3.66
C THR A 286 25.16 12.34 -2.69
N ASP A 287 24.24 12.33 -1.71
CA ASP A 287 24.12 13.47 -0.78
C ASP A 287 24.73 13.21 0.61
N SER A 288 25.86 13.89 0.86
CA SER A 288 26.68 13.82 2.08
C SER A 288 26.23 14.78 3.19
N ASN A 289 25.14 15.52 3.02
CA ASN A 289 24.63 16.48 4.01
C ASN A 289 23.40 15.93 4.75
N VAL A 290 23.56 14.78 5.38
CA VAL A 290 22.54 14.17 6.23
C VAL A 290 22.53 14.86 7.60
N VAL A 291 21.47 15.59 7.91
CA VAL A 291 21.10 15.85 9.31
C VAL A 291 20.47 14.56 9.83
N ASN A 292 21.29 13.67 10.40
CA ASN A 292 20.84 12.37 10.92
C ASN A 292 19.83 12.61 12.06
N ALA A 293 18.62 12.07 11.91
CA ALA A 293 17.57 12.07 12.94
C ALA A 293 17.91 11.21 14.17
N PHE A 294 19.03 10.48 14.14
CA PHE A 294 19.51 9.66 15.24
C PHE A 294 20.86 10.18 15.74
N ASP A 295 20.89 10.59 17.00
CA ASP A 295 22.04 11.23 17.63
C ASP A 295 23.23 10.30 17.89
N ILE A 296 23.09 9.00 17.58
CA ILE A 296 24.15 8.00 17.73
C ILE A 296 24.09 7.00 16.57
N ILE A 297 25.19 6.81 15.84
CA ILE A 297 25.29 5.92 14.68
C ILE A 297 26.51 4.98 14.77
N LEU A 298 26.44 3.84 14.07
CA LEU A 298 27.53 2.86 13.93
C LEU A 298 28.09 2.86 12.51
N ILE A 299 29.38 3.15 12.34
CA ILE A 299 30.02 3.19 11.02
C ILE A 299 31.42 2.55 11.06
N PRO A 300 31.76 1.59 10.16
CA PRO A 300 30.85 0.95 9.21
C PRO A 300 29.90 -0.06 9.87
N ASN A 301 28.78 -0.34 9.21
CA ASN A 301 27.84 -1.41 9.52
C ASN A 301 27.15 -1.87 8.21
N PRO A 302 27.43 -3.08 7.67
CA PRO A 302 28.22 -4.15 8.26
C PRO A 302 29.69 -3.80 8.53
N ALA A 303 30.24 -4.34 9.62
CA ALA A 303 31.61 -4.13 10.04
C ALA A 303 32.47 -5.37 9.76
N ASP A 304 33.70 -5.16 9.30
CA ASP A 304 34.68 -6.23 9.10
C ASP A 304 35.68 -6.25 10.29
N GLU A 305 36.67 -5.35 10.26
CA GLU A 305 37.72 -5.28 11.28
C GLU A 305 37.45 -4.31 12.43
N THR A 306 36.69 -3.25 12.15
CA THR A 306 36.37 -2.18 13.10
C THR A 306 35.00 -1.57 12.83
N THR A 307 34.35 -1.09 13.88
CA THR A 307 33.19 -0.18 13.80
C THR A 307 33.39 0.98 14.76
N LYS A 308 32.77 2.13 14.47
CA LYS A 308 32.81 3.31 15.33
C LYS A 308 31.41 3.66 15.79
N VAL A 309 31.28 3.92 17.09
CA VAL A 309 30.14 4.64 17.65
C VAL A 309 30.40 6.12 17.44
N LEU A 310 29.51 6.83 16.75
CA LEU A 310 29.56 8.28 16.55
C LEU A 310 28.36 8.94 17.23
N LEU A 311 28.60 9.96 18.04
CA LEU A 311 27.61 10.79 18.70
C LEU A 311 27.42 12.08 17.90
N ASN A 312 26.28 12.23 17.24
CA ASN A 312 25.96 13.39 16.39
C ASN A 312 25.45 14.60 17.21
N LYS A 313 25.13 14.41 18.49
CA LYS A 313 24.91 15.48 19.47
C LYS A 313 26.00 15.50 20.53
N LYS A 314 26.21 16.68 21.12
CA LYS A 314 27.07 16.81 22.30
C LYS A 314 26.32 16.28 23.51
N TYR A 315 26.91 15.27 24.13
CA TYR A 315 26.46 14.75 25.41
C TYR A 315 27.55 15.01 26.44
N GLU A 316 27.16 15.52 27.60
CA GLU A 316 28.05 15.64 28.75
C GLU A 316 27.99 14.37 29.60
N GLY A 317 29.14 13.94 30.14
CA GLY A 317 29.23 12.81 31.05
C GLY A 317 29.85 11.55 30.43
N VAL A 318 29.46 10.39 30.97
CA VAL A 318 30.05 9.08 30.62
C VAL A 318 29.10 8.27 29.74
N CYS A 319 29.58 7.88 28.57
CA CYS A 319 28.88 7.06 27.61
C CYS A 319 29.24 5.59 27.84
N LYS A 320 28.25 4.76 28.16
CA LYS A 320 28.44 3.32 28.39
C LYS A 320 28.02 2.54 27.15
N VAL A 321 28.94 1.79 26.57
CA VAL A 321 28.71 0.94 25.40
C VAL A 321 28.78 -0.52 25.81
N MET A 322 27.78 -1.29 25.40
CA MET A 322 27.69 -2.73 25.61
C MET A 322 27.33 -3.41 24.29
N ILE A 323 27.99 -4.51 23.96
CA ILE A 323 27.64 -5.36 22.82
C ILE A 323 27.15 -6.71 23.36
N LEU A 324 25.99 -7.11 22.88
CA LEU A 324 25.34 -8.39 23.17
C LEU A 324 25.35 -9.25 21.91
N ASP A 325 25.63 -10.55 22.06
CA ASP A 325 25.41 -11.52 20.99
C ASP A 325 23.92 -11.84 20.81
N SER A 326 23.60 -12.72 19.86
CA SER A 326 22.23 -13.18 19.58
C SER A 326 21.55 -13.88 20.76
N TYR A 327 22.30 -14.34 21.76
CA TYR A 327 21.80 -14.97 22.97
C TYR A 327 21.72 -13.99 24.15
N SER A 328 21.83 -12.68 23.88
CA SER A 328 21.86 -11.62 24.89
C SER A 328 23.03 -11.72 25.88
N LYS A 329 24.09 -12.47 25.53
CA LYS A 329 25.29 -12.53 26.34
C LYS A 329 26.15 -11.30 26.04
N ASN A 330 26.62 -10.64 27.08
CA ASN A 330 27.53 -9.52 26.96
C ASN A 330 28.91 -10.01 26.48
N VAL A 331 29.33 -9.53 25.31
CA VAL A 331 30.61 -9.86 24.68
C VAL A 331 31.58 -8.67 24.66
N TYR A 332 31.12 -7.46 25.00
CA TYR A 332 31.93 -6.26 25.08
C TYR A 332 31.29 -5.21 25.97
N LYS A 333 32.11 -4.57 26.81
CA LYS A 333 31.71 -3.42 27.61
C LYS A 333 32.82 -2.37 27.62
N HIS A 334 32.45 -1.12 27.41
CA HIS A 334 33.39 0.00 27.46
C HIS A 334 32.69 1.27 27.92
N GLU A 335 33.43 2.14 28.59
CA GLU A 335 32.95 3.46 28.99
C GLU A 335 33.90 4.51 28.41
N PHE A 336 33.34 5.57 27.82
CA PHE A 336 34.13 6.66 27.27
C PHE A 336 33.50 8.01 27.61
N ASP A 337 34.33 9.04 27.65
CA ASP A 337 33.87 10.41 27.81
C ASP A 337 33.05 10.82 26.58
N CYS A 338 31.77 11.13 26.78
CA CYS A 338 30.86 11.51 25.72
C CYS A 338 31.31 12.76 24.95
N ASN A 339 32.12 13.63 25.56
CA ASN A 339 32.68 14.81 24.91
C ASN A 339 33.64 14.46 23.76
N LYS A 340 34.17 13.23 23.73
CA LYS A 340 35.00 12.75 22.61
C LYS A 340 34.18 12.50 21.35
N GLN A 341 32.85 12.40 21.47
CA GLN A 341 31.87 12.18 20.39
C GLN A 341 32.06 10.90 19.56
N GLN A 342 33.14 10.14 19.75
CA GLN A 342 33.38 8.91 19.02
C GLN A 342 34.13 7.87 19.86
N LEU A 343 33.81 6.60 19.63
CA LEU A 343 34.52 5.45 20.16
C LEU A 343 34.77 4.45 19.02
N SER A 344 36.03 4.06 18.81
CA SER A 344 36.39 3.00 17.87
C SER A 344 36.42 1.65 18.57
N ILE A 345 35.77 0.65 17.98
CA ILE A 345 35.67 -0.71 18.49
C ILE A 345 36.26 -1.66 17.44
N SER A 346 37.21 -2.50 17.86
CA SER A 346 37.70 -3.57 16.98
C SER A 346 36.72 -4.74 16.97
N THR A 347 36.29 -5.15 15.78
CA THR A 347 35.37 -6.28 15.58
C THR A 347 36.07 -7.59 15.27
N LYS A 348 37.42 -7.61 15.23
CA LYS A 348 38.24 -8.81 14.91
C LYS A 348 37.98 -10.01 15.82
N LYS A 349 37.56 -9.76 17.07
CA LYS A 349 37.30 -10.80 18.08
C LYS A 349 35.87 -11.34 18.08
N PHE A 350 34.97 -10.72 17.33
CA PHE A 350 33.60 -11.19 17.18
C PHE A 350 33.49 -12.13 15.98
N SER A 351 32.59 -13.10 16.06
CA SER A 351 32.28 -13.99 14.95
C SER A 351 31.40 -13.28 13.92
N GLN A 352 31.34 -13.80 12.70
CA GLN A 352 30.37 -13.34 11.69
C GLN A 352 28.95 -13.56 12.23
N GLY A 353 28.08 -12.54 12.11
CA GLY A 353 26.73 -12.62 12.65
C GLY A 353 26.14 -11.26 13.06
N VAL A 354 25.00 -11.32 13.75
CA VAL A 354 24.24 -10.15 14.23
C VAL A 354 24.46 -9.96 15.72
N TYR A 355 24.72 -8.72 16.12
CA TYR A 355 24.93 -8.27 17.49
C TYR A 355 24.03 -7.07 17.80
N TYR A 356 23.76 -6.87 19.09
CA TYR A 356 23.01 -5.73 19.59
C TYR A 356 23.94 -4.82 20.40
N VAL A 357 24.05 -3.56 19.98
CA VAL A 357 24.84 -2.53 20.66
C VAL A 357 23.90 -1.66 21.49
N ARG A 358 24.10 -1.66 22.80
CA ARG A 358 23.39 -0.78 23.73
C ARG A 358 24.31 0.34 24.17
N ILE A 359 23.82 1.57 24.06
CA ILE A 359 24.54 2.78 24.45
C ILE A 359 23.69 3.53 25.45
N THR A 360 24.25 3.80 26.63
CA THR A 360 23.55 4.52 27.70
C THR A 360 24.29 5.82 28.03
N VAL A 361 23.55 6.93 28.03
CA VAL A 361 24.01 8.29 28.31
C VAL A 361 22.98 8.98 29.20
N ASN A 362 23.36 9.42 30.40
CA ASN A 362 22.47 10.14 31.34
C ASN A 362 21.06 9.52 31.44
N ASP A 363 21.00 8.21 31.71
CA ASP A 363 19.79 7.36 31.78
C ASP A 363 19.01 7.13 30.48
N ILE A 364 19.39 7.77 29.38
CA ILE A 364 18.87 7.50 28.04
C ILE A 364 19.60 6.27 27.49
N THR A 365 18.85 5.26 27.04
CA THR A 365 19.39 4.04 26.43
C THR A 365 18.96 3.93 24.98
N LYS A 366 19.92 3.83 24.05
CA LYS A 366 19.66 3.51 22.64
C LYS A 366 20.20 2.12 22.31
N ASN A 367 19.43 1.36 21.52
CA ASN A 367 19.83 0.07 21.00
C ASN A 367 20.03 0.18 19.48
N LEU A 368 21.14 -0.37 18.98
CA LEU A 368 21.52 -0.39 17.56
C LEU A 368 21.85 -1.82 17.16
N LYS A 369 21.59 -2.17 15.89
CA LYS A 369 21.99 -3.46 15.31
C LYS A 369 23.38 -3.35 14.70
N LEU A 370 24.30 -4.24 15.07
CA LEU A 370 25.63 -4.37 14.44
C LEU A 370 25.68 -5.69 13.67
N ILE A 371 26.04 -5.62 12.39
CA ILE A 371 26.25 -6.79 11.54
C ILE A 371 27.75 -6.92 11.33
N ILE A 372 28.29 -8.12 11.56
CA ILE A 372 29.68 -8.44 11.20
C ILE A 372 29.65 -9.34 9.98
N ALA A 373 30.27 -8.89 8.89
CA ALA A 373 30.40 -9.60 7.62
C ALA A 373 31.89 -9.59 7.22
N ARG A 374 32.47 -10.77 7.07
CA ARG A 374 33.86 -10.98 6.65
C ARG A 374 33.90 -11.79 5.37
#